data_AF-A0A8J9YVH6-F1
#
_entry.id   AF-A0A8J9YVH6-F1
#
_cell.length_a   1.000
_cell.length_b   1.000
_cell.length_c   1.000
_cell.angle_alpha   90.00
_cell.angle_beta   90.00
_cell.angle_gamma   90.00
#
_symmetry.space_group_name_H-M   'P 1'
#
loop_
_entity.id
_entity.type
_entity.pdbx_description
1 polymer ?
#
loop_
_entity_poly.entity_id
_entity_poly.type
_entity_poly.pdbx_seq_one_letter_code
_entity_poly.pdbx_strand_id
1 'polypeptide(L)'
;MRKLSAFKIFDPSNLPANRVARAQYGREELDTVLDHFCPAGRQPLVNRDGCRNEWMPFKELVRANYPNATFRSLVIHIKTQHAAYLSETAKLLQAVALVPVTTVPYGRGFSVQNRIKTKARARIKAATLDVLMRINIEGPPIAEGELGK
;
A
#
# COMPACT_ATOMS: atom_id res chain seq x y z
N MET A 1 -5.72 9.22 11.67
CA MET A 1 -6.01 7.81 11.30
C MET A 1 -7.22 7.63 10.34
N ARG A 2 -8.11 8.62 10.10
CA ARG A 2 -9.28 8.51 9.19
C ARG A 2 -8.99 8.22 7.70
N LYS A 3 -7.80 8.58 7.18
CA LYS A 3 -7.49 8.40 5.74
C LYS A 3 -7.11 6.97 5.36
N LEU A 4 -6.55 6.19 6.30
CA LEU A 4 -6.14 4.80 6.03
C LEU A 4 -7.32 3.83 5.95
N SER A 5 -8.42 4.10 6.65
CA SER A 5 -9.65 3.30 6.55
C SER A 5 -10.31 3.41 5.18
N ALA A 6 -10.12 4.54 4.47
CA ALA A 6 -10.65 4.73 3.12
C ALA A 6 -10.04 3.76 2.10
N PHE A 7 -8.82 3.24 2.34
CA PHE A 7 -8.20 2.25 1.45
C PHE A 7 -8.85 0.87 1.48
N LYS A 8 -9.71 0.58 2.47
CA LYS A 8 -10.43 -0.71 2.57
C LYS A 8 -11.40 -0.93 1.41
N ILE A 9 -11.77 0.11 0.67
CA ILE A 9 -12.66 0.01 -0.50
C ILE A 9 -12.07 -0.78 -1.66
N PHE A 10 -10.74 -0.97 -1.68
CA PHE A 10 -10.06 -1.75 -2.70
C PHE A 10 -9.91 -3.23 -2.36
N ASP A 11 -10.35 -3.66 -1.17
CA ASP A 11 -10.37 -5.08 -0.79
C ASP A 11 -11.59 -5.76 -1.42
N PRO A 12 -11.37 -6.77 -2.31
CA PRO A 12 -12.47 -7.48 -2.97
C PRO A 12 -13.47 -8.12 -2.00
N SER A 13 -13.02 -8.52 -0.81
CA SER A 13 -13.85 -9.17 0.20
C SER A 13 -14.95 -8.26 0.77
N ASN A 14 -14.76 -6.94 0.68
CA ASN A 14 -15.71 -5.95 1.19
C ASN A 14 -16.74 -5.51 0.12
N LEU A 15 -16.63 -5.98 -1.13
CA LEU A 15 -17.55 -5.59 -2.21
C LEU A 15 -18.95 -6.20 -2.02
N PRO A 16 -20.02 -5.38 -1.99
CA PRO A 16 -21.38 -5.91 -1.83
C PRO A 16 -21.81 -6.80 -3.01
N ALA A 17 -22.46 -7.91 -2.70
CA ALA A 17 -23.04 -8.80 -3.70
C ALA A 17 -24.18 -8.13 -4.48
N ASN A 18 -25.04 -7.35 -3.81
CA ASN A 18 -26.13 -6.62 -4.44
C ASN A 18 -25.59 -5.46 -5.30
N ARG A 19 -25.98 -5.42 -6.58
CA ARG A 19 -25.58 -4.39 -7.54
C ARG A 19 -25.95 -2.96 -7.10
N VAL A 20 -27.11 -2.76 -6.47
CA VAL A 20 -27.54 -1.45 -5.97
C VAL A 20 -26.63 -0.97 -4.85
N ALA A 21 -26.38 -1.82 -3.86
CA ALA A 21 -25.45 -1.53 -2.77
C ALA A 21 -24.02 -1.32 -3.31
N ARG A 22 -23.61 -2.11 -4.30
CA ARG A 22 -22.29 -1.97 -4.95
C ARG A 22 -22.14 -0.66 -5.68
N ALA A 23 -23.18 -0.15 -6.33
CA ALA A 23 -23.14 1.17 -6.97
C ALA A 23 -22.86 2.30 -5.98
N GLN A 24 -23.39 2.19 -4.76
CA GLN A 24 -23.20 3.17 -3.69
C GLN A 24 -21.87 2.97 -2.93
N TYR A 25 -21.38 1.73 -2.86
CA TYR A 25 -20.19 1.37 -2.11
C TYR A 25 -18.93 2.19 -2.47
N GLY A 26 -18.28 2.70 -1.44
CA GLY A 26 -16.95 3.30 -1.51
C GLY A 26 -16.88 4.67 -2.18
N ARG A 27 -18.01 5.36 -2.40
CA ARG A 27 -18.03 6.66 -3.10
C ARG A 27 -17.34 7.76 -2.30
N GLU A 28 -17.70 7.92 -1.03
CA GLU A 28 -17.13 8.95 -0.15
C GLU A 28 -15.66 8.65 0.19
N GLU A 29 -15.34 7.38 0.37
CA GLU A 29 -13.97 6.93 0.60
C GLU A 29 -13.11 7.12 -0.63
N LEU A 30 -13.63 6.87 -1.84
CA LEU A 30 -12.91 7.15 -3.08
C LEU A 30 -12.60 8.65 -3.18
N ASP A 31 -13.55 9.52 -2.86
CA ASP A 31 -13.32 10.96 -2.83
C ASP A 31 -12.25 11.34 -1.80
N THR A 32 -12.27 10.73 -0.62
CA THR A 32 -11.23 10.92 0.41
C THR A 32 -9.85 10.49 -0.07
N VAL A 33 -9.78 9.39 -0.83
CA VAL A 33 -8.53 8.90 -1.45
C VAL A 33 -8.07 9.86 -2.54
N LEU A 34 -8.97 10.32 -3.40
CA LEU A 34 -8.66 11.27 -4.47
C LEU A 34 -8.21 12.62 -3.92
N ASP A 35 -8.78 13.11 -2.82
CA ASP A 35 -8.29 14.33 -2.15
C ASP A 35 -6.84 14.20 -1.67
N HIS A 36 -6.37 12.99 -1.40
CA HIS A 36 -4.98 12.75 -1.01
C HIS A 36 -4.03 12.75 -2.22
N PHE A 37 -4.43 12.11 -3.33
CA PHE A 37 -3.57 11.96 -4.52
C PHE A 37 -3.76 13.06 -5.58
N CYS A 38 -4.79 13.89 -5.44
CA CYS A 38 -5.10 15.04 -6.29
C CYS A 38 -5.29 16.31 -5.45
N PRO A 39 -4.28 16.74 -4.67
CA PRO A 39 -4.40 17.94 -3.84
C PRO A 39 -4.49 19.21 -4.69
N ALA A 40 -5.29 20.18 -4.22
CA ALA A 40 -5.39 21.49 -4.87
C ALA A 40 -4.03 22.21 -4.87
N GLY A 41 -3.67 22.84 -5.99
CA GLY A 41 -2.44 23.62 -6.13
C GLY A 41 -1.18 22.82 -6.46
N ARG A 42 -1.28 21.51 -6.73
CA ARG A 42 -0.21 20.70 -7.33
C ARG A 42 -0.74 19.94 -8.54
N GLN A 43 0.16 19.48 -9.40
CA GLN A 43 -0.23 18.60 -10.50
C GLN A 43 -0.81 17.29 -9.91
N PRO A 44 -2.06 16.94 -10.23
CA PRO A 44 -2.68 15.74 -9.68
C PRO A 44 -2.04 14.48 -10.28
N LEU A 45 -1.89 13.44 -9.46
CA LEU A 45 -1.30 12.16 -9.91
C LEU A 45 -2.26 11.35 -10.80
N VAL A 46 -3.57 11.57 -10.63
CA VAL A 46 -4.64 10.92 -11.41
C VAL A 46 -5.74 11.92 -11.75
N ASN A 47 -6.51 11.65 -12.80
CA ASN A 47 -7.70 12.42 -13.13
C ASN A 47 -8.87 11.99 -12.23
N ARG A 48 -9.37 12.93 -11.43
CA ARG A 48 -10.46 12.69 -10.45
C ARG A 48 -11.73 12.17 -11.11
N ASP A 49 -12.19 12.81 -12.19
CA ASP A 49 -13.43 12.44 -12.86
C ASP A 49 -13.29 11.11 -13.61
N GLY A 50 -12.11 10.85 -14.19
CA GLY A 50 -11.75 9.56 -14.76
C GLY A 50 -11.86 8.43 -13.75
N CYS A 51 -11.24 8.58 -12.56
CA CYS A 51 -11.37 7.60 -11.48
C CYS A 51 -12.83 7.39 -11.04
N ARG A 52 -13.63 8.45 -10.95
CA ARG A 52 -15.06 8.34 -10.58
C ARG A 52 -15.87 7.58 -11.63
N ASN A 53 -15.63 7.86 -12.90
CA ASN A 53 -16.31 7.19 -14.02
C ASN A 53 -15.91 5.72 -14.14
N GLU A 54 -14.63 5.41 -13.92
CA GLU A 54 -14.09 4.05 -13.95
C GLU A 54 -14.44 3.23 -12.69
N TRP A 55 -14.91 3.86 -11.61
CA TRP A 55 -15.12 3.19 -10.32
C TRP A 55 -16.17 2.07 -10.37
N MET A 56 -17.31 2.32 -11.01
CA MET A 56 -18.35 1.30 -11.14
C MET A 56 -17.90 0.13 -12.04
N PRO A 57 -17.35 0.38 -13.24
CA PRO A 57 -16.74 -0.68 -14.05
C PRO A 57 -15.68 -1.50 -13.32
N PHE A 58 -14.80 -0.84 -12.55
CA PHE A 58 -13.82 -1.52 -11.70
C PHE A 58 -14.51 -2.47 -10.69
N LYS A 59 -15.49 -1.99 -9.93
CA LYS A 59 -16.20 -2.82 -8.93
C LYS A 59 -16.87 -4.06 -9.54
N GLU A 60 -17.46 -3.92 -10.72
CA GLU A 60 -18.04 -5.06 -11.45
C GLU A 60 -16.97 -6.05 -11.91
N LEU A 61 -15.87 -5.55 -12.48
CA LEU A 61 -14.75 -6.38 -12.92
C LEU A 61 -14.14 -7.19 -11.76
N VAL A 62 -13.87 -6.53 -10.63
CA VAL A 62 -13.30 -7.19 -9.44
C VAL A 62 -14.23 -8.27 -8.92
N ARG A 63 -15.53 -7.98 -8.82
CA ARG A 63 -16.49 -8.96 -8.30
C ARG A 63 -16.68 -10.17 -9.22
N ALA A 64 -16.61 -9.97 -10.53
CA ALA A 64 -16.78 -11.02 -11.52
C ALA A 64 -15.55 -11.93 -11.64
N ASN A 65 -14.34 -11.36 -11.60
CA ASN A 65 -13.12 -12.08 -11.98
C ASN A 65 -12.12 -12.28 -10.83
N TYR A 66 -12.20 -11.46 -9.78
CA TYR A 66 -11.18 -11.42 -8.72
C TYR A 66 -11.78 -11.38 -7.29
N PRO A 67 -12.84 -12.16 -6.96
CA PRO A 67 -13.54 -12.04 -5.68
C PRO A 67 -12.66 -12.37 -4.46
N ASN A 68 -11.63 -13.21 -4.65
CA ASN A 68 -10.72 -13.65 -3.58
C ASN A 68 -9.29 -13.12 -3.77
N ALA A 69 -9.09 -12.16 -4.67
CA ALA A 69 -7.75 -11.62 -4.92
C ALA A 69 -7.29 -10.76 -3.74
N THR A 70 -6.02 -10.88 -3.38
CA THR A 70 -5.39 -9.92 -2.47
C THR A 70 -5.26 -8.57 -3.15
N PHE A 71 -5.23 -7.48 -2.38
CA PHE A 71 -5.02 -6.13 -2.93
C PHE A 71 -3.78 -6.04 -3.82
N ARG A 72 -2.67 -6.68 -3.42
CA ARG A 72 -1.43 -6.71 -4.23
C ARG A 72 -1.63 -7.43 -5.57
N SER A 73 -2.31 -8.58 -5.56
CA SER A 73 -2.64 -9.31 -6.79
C SER A 73 -3.55 -8.47 -7.70
N LEU A 74 -4.53 -7.81 -7.10
CA LEU A 74 -5.46 -6.93 -7.81
C LEU A 74 -4.75 -5.78 -8.53
N VAL A 75 -3.83 -5.10 -7.86
CA VAL A 75 -3.01 -4.03 -8.47
C VAL A 75 -2.26 -4.54 -9.70
N ILE A 76 -1.69 -5.75 -9.62
CA ILE A 76 -0.98 -6.37 -10.75
C ILE A 76 -1.95 -6.67 -11.90
N HIS A 77 -3.05 -7.38 -11.63
CA HIS A 77 -4.02 -7.75 -12.67
C HIS A 77 -4.63 -6.53 -13.38
N ILE A 78 -5.03 -5.51 -12.62
CA ILE A 78 -5.62 -4.30 -13.20
C ILE A 78 -4.60 -3.55 -14.05
N LYS A 79 -3.34 -3.44 -13.57
CA LYS A 79 -2.26 -2.81 -14.33
C LYS A 79 -1.93 -3.55 -15.63
N THR A 80 -1.85 -4.89 -15.59
CA THR A 80 -1.36 -5.67 -16.74
C THR A 80 -2.45 -6.01 -17.74
N GLN A 81 -3.68 -6.23 -17.28
CA GLN A 81 -4.75 -6.75 -18.13
C GLN A 81 -5.84 -5.72 -18.45
N HIS A 82 -6.00 -4.67 -17.63
CA HIS A 82 -7.14 -3.76 -17.72
C HIS A 82 -6.77 -2.28 -17.77
N ALA A 83 -5.49 -1.92 -17.82
CA ALA A 83 -5.03 -0.53 -17.77
C ALA A 83 -5.48 0.32 -18.98
N ALA A 84 -5.81 -0.29 -20.12
CA ALA A 84 -6.36 0.44 -21.27
C ALA A 84 -7.78 0.96 -21.02
N TYR A 85 -8.58 0.24 -20.21
CA TYR A 85 -9.98 0.55 -19.91
C TYR A 85 -10.16 1.22 -18.54
N LEU A 86 -9.30 0.89 -17.57
CA LEU A 86 -9.30 1.41 -16.20
C LEU A 86 -8.03 2.21 -15.94
N SER A 87 -7.70 3.13 -16.84
CA SER A 87 -6.40 3.79 -16.89
C SER A 87 -6.11 4.63 -15.64
N GLU A 88 -7.11 5.39 -15.17
CA GLU A 88 -6.95 6.29 -14.02
C GLU A 88 -7.02 5.52 -12.71
N THR A 89 -7.90 4.53 -12.64
CA THR A 89 -8.03 3.61 -11.51
C THR A 89 -6.76 2.75 -11.36
N ALA A 90 -6.15 2.30 -12.45
CA ALA A 90 -4.88 1.55 -12.43
C ALA A 90 -3.72 2.42 -11.90
N LYS A 91 -3.65 3.70 -12.29
CA LYS A 91 -2.67 4.64 -11.73
C LYS A 91 -2.92 4.87 -10.24
N LEU A 92 -4.18 5.05 -9.84
CA LEU A 92 -4.55 5.25 -8.45
C LEU A 92 -4.17 4.04 -7.59
N LEU A 93 -4.51 2.83 -8.02
CA LEU A 93 -4.16 1.58 -7.32
C LEU A 93 -2.65 1.43 -7.12
N GLN A 94 -1.85 1.79 -8.12
CA GLN A 94 -0.38 1.78 -8.00
C GLN A 94 0.10 2.80 -6.97
N ALA A 95 -0.46 4.02 -6.97
CA ALA A 95 -0.12 5.04 -5.98
C ALA A 95 -0.51 4.61 -4.55
N VAL A 96 -1.69 4.01 -4.38
CA VAL A 96 -2.16 3.47 -3.11
C VAL A 96 -1.26 2.33 -2.62
N ALA A 97 -0.79 1.46 -3.53
CA ALA A 97 0.09 0.35 -3.17
C ALA A 97 1.48 0.80 -2.67
N LEU A 98 1.91 2.02 -3.00
CA LEU A 98 3.15 2.62 -2.48
C LEU A 98 2.98 3.20 -1.07
N VAL A 99 1.75 3.50 -0.65
CA VAL A 99 1.50 3.97 0.71
C VAL A 99 1.62 2.77 1.65
N PRO A 100 2.54 2.78 2.62
CA PRO A 100 2.60 1.74 3.64
C PRO A 100 1.34 1.84 4.51
N VAL A 101 0.30 1.08 4.14
CA VAL A 101 -0.95 0.97 4.93
C VAL A 101 -0.70 0.21 6.23
N THR A 102 0.35 -0.63 6.23
CA THR A 102 0.75 -1.36 7.43
C THR A 102 1.88 -0.66 8.16
N THR A 103 1.75 -0.84 9.44
CA THR A 103 2.54 -0.27 10.50
C THR A 103 3.68 -1.29 10.82
N VAL A 104 3.60 -2.53 10.30
CA VAL A 104 4.61 -3.60 10.36
C VAL A 104 6.06 -3.19 10.02
N PRO A 105 6.36 -2.27 9.08
CA PRO A 105 7.74 -1.83 8.83
C PRO A 105 8.41 -1.21 10.06
N TYR A 106 7.68 -0.45 10.90
CA TYR A 106 8.26 0.03 12.15
C TYR A 106 8.51 -1.10 13.14
N GLY A 107 7.71 -2.18 13.11
CA GLY A 107 7.86 -3.30 14.03
C GLY A 107 9.17 -4.03 13.78
N ARG A 108 9.53 -4.20 12.50
CA ARG A 108 10.85 -4.69 12.10
C ARG A 108 11.97 -3.74 12.51
N GLY A 109 11.79 -2.43 12.33
CA GLY A 109 12.76 -1.43 12.81
C GLY A 109 13.02 -1.52 14.31
N PHE A 110 11.97 -1.63 15.14
CA PHE A 110 12.10 -1.79 16.59
C PHE A 110 12.73 -3.12 16.98
N SER A 111 12.40 -4.22 16.32
CA SER A 111 13.03 -5.53 16.58
C SER A 111 14.53 -5.52 16.23
N VAL A 112 14.91 -4.92 15.11
CA VAL A 112 16.33 -4.75 14.73
C VAL A 112 17.04 -3.84 15.72
N GLN A 113 16.40 -2.73 16.10
CA GLN A 113 16.92 -1.83 17.14
C GLN A 113 17.11 -2.55 18.48
N ASN A 114 16.17 -3.39 18.90
CA ASN A 114 16.26 -4.16 20.16
C ASN A 114 17.35 -5.24 20.11
N ARG A 115 17.65 -5.81 18.92
CA ARG A 115 18.81 -6.69 18.72
C ARG A 115 20.13 -5.94 18.86
N ILE A 116 20.20 -4.70 18.36
CA ILE A 116 21.43 -3.88 18.41
C ILE A 116 21.62 -3.29 19.81
N LYS A 117 20.55 -2.73 20.40
CA LYS A 117 20.51 -2.17 21.75
C LYS A 117 20.07 -3.22 22.76
N THR A 118 21.02 -4.03 23.19
CA THR A 118 20.84 -4.94 24.33
C THR A 118 21.02 -4.20 25.66
N LYS A 119 20.71 -4.84 26.79
CA LYS A 119 20.92 -4.26 28.14
C LYS A 119 22.36 -3.75 28.36
N ALA A 120 23.37 -4.43 27.80
CA ALA A 120 24.77 -4.01 27.87
C ALA A 120 25.16 -2.94 26.82
N ARG A 121 24.34 -2.71 25.79
CA ARG A 121 24.61 -1.79 24.67
C ARG A 121 23.57 -0.66 24.57
N ALA A 122 23.01 -0.24 25.70
CA ALA A 122 21.93 0.75 25.71
C ALA A 122 22.38 2.18 25.32
N ARG A 123 23.67 2.52 25.50
CA ARG A 123 24.22 3.88 25.28
C ARG A 123 24.82 4.12 23.89
N ILE A 124 24.47 3.33 22.88
CA ILE A 124 24.91 3.57 21.49
C ILE A 124 24.35 4.92 21.00
N LYS A 125 25.23 5.75 20.41
CA LYS A 125 24.88 7.03 19.80
C LYS A 125 23.89 6.82 18.65
N ALA A 126 22.94 7.74 18.48
CA ALA A 126 21.90 7.62 17.46
C ALA A 126 22.47 7.44 16.04
N ALA A 127 23.53 8.17 15.69
CA ALA A 127 24.17 8.05 14.38
C ALA A 127 24.75 6.65 14.13
N THR A 128 25.39 6.05 15.13
CA THR A 128 25.92 4.68 15.04
C THR A 128 24.80 3.65 14.97
N LEU A 129 23.72 3.87 15.72
CA LEU A 129 22.53 3.01 15.67
C LEU A 129 21.90 3.01 14.28
N ASP A 130 21.75 4.18 13.65
CA ASP A 130 21.16 4.30 12.30
C ASP A 130 21.96 3.49 11.26
N VAL A 131 23.29 3.62 11.29
CA VAL A 131 24.19 2.85 10.40
C VAL A 131 24.03 1.35 10.63
N LEU A 132 24.04 0.90 11.90
CA LEU A 132 23.89 -0.52 12.24
C LEU A 132 22.52 -1.06 11.86
N MET A 133 21.46 -0.27 12.04
CA MET A 133 20.11 -0.63 11.60
C MET A 133 20.04 -0.78 10.09
N ARG A 134 20.63 0.15 9.33
CA ARG A 134 20.67 0.10 7.86
C ARG A 134 21.42 -1.14 7.35
N ILE A 135 22.57 -1.45 7.94
CA ILE A 135 23.33 -2.67 7.62
C ILE A 135 22.51 -3.92 7.94
N ASN A 136 21.78 -3.96 9.06
CA ASN A 136 20.98 -5.14 9.44
C ASN A 136 19.71 -5.31 8.59
N ILE A 137 19.15 -4.23 8.06
CA ILE A 137 17.92 -4.27 7.25
C ILE A 137 18.23 -4.52 5.77
N GLU A 138 19.24 -3.83 5.24
CA GLU A 138 19.54 -3.81 3.79
C GLU A 138 20.84 -4.56 3.44
N GLY A 139 21.63 -4.94 4.43
CA GLY A 139 22.90 -5.64 4.20
C GLY A 139 22.71 -7.08 3.74
N PRO A 140 23.72 -7.66 3.06
CA PRO A 140 23.67 -9.05 2.64
C PRO A 140 23.52 -9.99 3.84
N PRO A 141 22.86 -11.15 3.69
CA PRO A 141 22.83 -12.17 4.72
C PRO A 141 24.26 -12.53 5.09
N ILE A 142 24.57 -12.51 6.39
CA ILE A 142 25.89 -12.95 6.85
C ILE A 142 25.96 -14.46 6.59
N ALA A 143 26.73 -14.86 5.58
CA ALA A 143 27.05 -16.27 5.38
C ALA A 143 27.84 -16.73 6.61
N GLU A 144 27.37 -17.78 7.28
CA GLU A 144 28.11 -18.46 8.34
C GLU A 144 29.36 -19.10 7.74
N GLY A 145 30.44 -18.34 7.60
CA GLY A 145 31.68 -18.84 7.00
C GLY A 145 32.81 -17.83 6.83
N GLU A 146 32.55 -16.52 6.86
CA GLU A 146 33.60 -15.51 6.58
C GLU A 146 34.20 -14.83 7.82
N LEU A 147 33.90 -15.31 9.03
CA LEU A 147 34.48 -14.81 10.28
C LEU A 147 35.15 -15.96 11.05
N GLY A 148 36.32 -16.36 10.60
CA GLY A 148 37.16 -17.35 11.28
C GLY A 148 38.34 -17.85 10.46
N LYS A 149 39.32 -16.97 10.21
CA LYS A 149 40.74 -17.36 10.21
C LYS A 149 41.36 -16.83 11.48
#